data_AF-A0A5S4EHZ0-F1
#
_entry.id   AF-A0A5S4EHZ0-F1
#
_cell.length_a   1.000
_cell.length_b   1.000
_cell.length_c   1.000
_cell.angle_alpha   90.00
_cell.angle_beta   90.00
_cell.angle_gamma   90.00
#
_symmetry.space_group_name_H-M   'P 1'
#
loop_
_entity.id
_entity.type
_entity.pdbx_description
1 polymer ?
#
loop_
_entity_poly.entity_id
_entity_poly.type
_entity_poly.pdbx_seq_one_letter_code
_entity_poly.pdbx_strand_id
1 'polypeptide(L)'
;MTGSLRLLLEDFLGLMREEGELDAFLPLLMSAMGHEVVYRAQKGPRQYGVDIVSVGTDGDGRRKLFLWLVKCGDIGRQDWNTGPQAIRQSIEDVGDTYLRSHVAPEHKRLRKKLLVVTNGDFKANINETIAGYLENWCSQKNVDAEQVNGSKLAAWTERHLLDEYILPSDSRVLLRRMLANVASPDLCVMVGRILIDQMLEGAVAPAKSQAAEIKKLLTGLRGMRTALQVLFMWSINEDNLLAAYTLNQYAVLATWAKLHQRLRAGDVKVSQEFNQLLGGMSVVAEIYHQKMDDYYVVQDAFANALPDSLLVSRTVFDELGKLGQLGCLLAFQAKESGNQDVRAGALNYANRVKALLQSHSCNALPAFDYQSANIHTALLLLVLAEERDTAKAWLSRLCQRLHYATVVRKFMPMSATFEDALAVRDGEEEMADEFCNTSTLLPILFIWTAALGMRDAYDFLRSEVLPRMKGTTPNLWSSETGFDYAVGSGQALHEHGVGESVMQFPEEPSEFLQAMSVRLAGIEGIQSSTWYQLRAPYIPLLAALHWQSQIPREMLVRQTVAFAGTTAAEISWPAANAC
;
A
#
# COMPACT_ATOMS: atom_id res chain seq x y z
N MET A 1 1.47 -6.64 32.06
CA MET A 1 1.28 -5.18 32.28
C MET A 1 2.58 -4.44 31.99
N THR A 2 2.55 -3.32 31.26
CA THR A 2 3.62 -2.31 31.28
C THR A 2 2.98 -0.95 31.00
N GLY A 3 2.98 -0.04 31.99
CA GLY A 3 2.40 1.31 31.85
C GLY A 3 2.95 2.11 30.66
N SER A 4 4.12 1.72 30.14
CA SER A 4 4.75 2.28 28.93
C SER A 4 3.89 2.18 27.66
N LEU A 5 3.13 1.10 27.42
CA LEU A 5 2.33 1.00 26.18
C LEU A 5 1.08 1.85 26.25
N ARG A 6 0.43 1.89 27.42
CA ARG A 6 -0.73 2.75 27.63
C ARG A 6 -0.36 4.22 27.50
N LEU A 7 0.78 4.63 28.06
CA LEU A 7 1.31 5.99 27.87
C LEU A 7 1.58 6.28 26.38
N LEU A 8 2.25 5.37 25.66
CA LEU A 8 2.46 5.52 24.21
C LEU A 8 1.14 5.62 23.43
N LEU A 9 0.10 4.89 23.83
CA LEU A 9 -1.23 4.96 23.21
C LEU A 9 -1.99 6.23 23.59
N GLU A 10 -1.82 6.73 24.81
CA GLU A 10 -2.37 8.03 25.24
C GLU A 10 -1.70 9.16 24.46
N ASP A 11 -0.37 9.14 24.34
CA ASP A 11 0.39 10.07 23.51
C ASP A 11 -0.05 9.96 22.04
N PHE A 12 -0.14 8.74 21.49
CA PHE A 12 -0.63 8.47 20.15
C PHE A 12 -2.00 9.07 19.87
N LEU A 13 -2.97 8.81 20.77
CA LEU A 13 -4.33 9.32 20.62
C LEU A 13 -4.35 10.84 20.75
N GLY A 14 -3.57 11.41 21.67
CA GLY A 14 -3.46 12.86 21.87
C GLY A 14 -2.84 13.60 20.68
N LEU A 15 -2.07 12.92 19.83
CA LEU A 15 -1.51 13.48 18.61
C LEU A 15 -2.55 13.65 17.48
N MET A 16 -3.68 12.94 17.51
CA MET A 16 -4.72 13.08 16.48
C MET A 16 -5.39 14.46 16.59
N ARG A 17 -5.20 15.35 15.62
CA ARG A 17 -5.71 16.73 15.71
C ARG A 17 -6.86 16.99 14.75
N GLU A 18 -7.00 16.19 13.72
CA GLU A 18 -8.04 16.36 12.72
C GLU A 18 -9.26 15.48 13.02
N GLU A 19 -10.47 16.02 12.83
CA GLU A 19 -11.74 15.28 13.06
C GLU A 19 -11.78 13.94 12.30
N GLY A 20 -11.09 13.82 11.16
CA GLY A 20 -11.04 12.59 10.35
C GLY A 20 -10.19 11.45 10.94
N GLU A 21 -9.19 11.75 11.77
CA GLU A 21 -8.23 10.76 12.27
C GLU A 21 -8.85 9.88 13.36
N LEU A 22 -9.49 10.52 14.34
CA LEU A 22 -10.20 9.83 15.41
C LEU A 22 -11.41 9.07 14.85
N ASP A 23 -12.12 9.67 13.88
CA ASP A 23 -13.23 9.03 13.17
C ASP A 23 -12.79 7.79 12.39
N ALA A 24 -11.57 7.74 11.85
CA ALA A 24 -11.03 6.56 11.19
C ALA A 24 -10.65 5.47 12.20
N PHE A 25 -10.14 5.86 13.36
CA PHE A 25 -9.70 4.94 14.42
C PHE A 25 -10.86 4.26 15.17
N LEU A 26 -11.90 5.02 15.53
CA LEU A 26 -12.98 4.53 16.39
C LEU A 26 -13.72 3.29 15.85
N PRO A 27 -14.05 3.17 14.55
CA PRO A 27 -14.66 1.95 14.01
C PRO A 27 -13.81 0.70 14.21
N LEU A 28 -12.47 0.82 14.13
CA LEU A 28 -11.56 -0.28 14.38
C LEU A 28 -11.63 -0.72 15.85
N LEU A 29 -11.57 0.24 16.77
CA LEU A 29 -11.71 -0.03 18.20
C LEU A 29 -13.07 -0.64 18.54
N MET A 30 -14.16 -0.10 18.00
CA MET A 30 -15.52 -0.63 18.19
C MET A 30 -15.64 -2.08 17.69
N SER A 31 -15.10 -2.37 16.50
CA SER A 31 -15.10 -3.74 15.97
C SER A 31 -14.32 -4.69 16.89
N ALA A 32 -13.19 -4.24 17.43
CA ALA A 32 -12.40 -5.01 18.39
C ALA A 32 -13.10 -5.20 19.75
N MET A 33 -13.93 -4.24 20.16
CA MET A 33 -14.85 -4.37 21.31
C MET A 33 -16.03 -5.32 21.05
N GLY A 34 -16.16 -5.85 19.82
CA GLY A 34 -17.27 -6.72 19.42
C GLY A 34 -18.55 -5.95 19.09
N HIS A 35 -18.45 -4.66 18.77
CA HIS A 35 -19.58 -3.85 18.33
C HIS A 35 -19.80 -3.99 16.82
N GLU A 36 -21.05 -3.92 16.41
CA GLU A 36 -21.50 -3.80 15.03
C GLU A 36 -21.83 -2.33 14.74
N VAL A 37 -21.11 -1.69 13.82
CA VAL A 37 -21.39 -0.29 13.43
C VAL A 37 -22.59 -0.28 12.47
N VAL A 38 -23.67 0.37 12.88
CA VAL A 38 -24.96 0.38 12.15
C VAL A 38 -25.25 1.71 11.46
N TYR A 39 -24.58 2.78 11.86
CA TYR A 39 -24.67 4.09 11.21
C TYR A 39 -23.39 4.88 11.40
N ARG A 40 -23.04 5.66 10.38
CA ARG A 40 -21.96 6.67 10.41
C ARG A 40 -22.43 7.91 9.65
N ALA A 41 -22.28 9.07 10.26
CA ALA A 41 -22.61 10.32 9.62
C ALA A 41 -21.69 10.58 8.42
N GLN A 42 -22.27 11.01 7.29
CA GLN A 42 -21.52 11.50 6.13
C GLN A 42 -21.44 13.04 6.17
N LYS A 43 -20.40 13.63 5.59
CA LYS A 43 -20.31 15.10 5.41
C LYS A 43 -21.38 15.54 4.38
N GLY A 44 -22.24 16.50 4.76
CA GLY A 44 -23.24 17.11 3.86
C GLY A 44 -24.69 17.09 4.37
N PRO A 45 -25.29 15.92 4.71
CA PRO A 45 -26.61 15.86 5.33
C PRO A 45 -26.63 16.45 6.75
N ARG A 46 -27.81 16.86 7.23
CA ARG A 46 -28.00 17.38 8.59
C ARG A 46 -27.70 16.27 9.61
N GLN A 47 -26.64 16.43 10.38
CA GLN A 47 -26.24 15.52 11.44
C GLN A 47 -27.10 15.81 12.69
N TYR A 48 -27.76 14.79 13.24
CA TYR A 48 -28.64 14.94 14.41
C TYR A 48 -27.87 14.73 15.73
N GLY A 49 -26.67 15.30 15.81
CA GLY A 49 -25.80 15.27 16.99
C GLY A 49 -25.10 13.94 17.28
N VAL A 50 -25.18 12.94 16.40
CA VAL A 50 -24.51 11.64 16.53
C VAL A 50 -23.63 11.37 15.32
N ASP A 51 -22.36 11.03 15.58
CA ASP A 51 -21.37 10.78 14.53
C ASP A 51 -21.34 9.29 14.14
N ILE A 52 -21.38 8.39 15.12
CA ILE A 52 -21.34 6.94 14.90
C ILE A 52 -22.41 6.27 15.78
N VAL A 53 -23.07 5.24 15.25
CA VAL A 53 -23.94 4.36 16.06
C VAL A 53 -23.49 2.93 15.90
N SER A 54 -23.40 2.24 17.03
CA SER A 54 -23.01 0.84 17.09
C SER A 54 -23.87 0.04 18.05
N VAL A 55 -24.03 -1.25 17.79
CA VAL A 55 -24.69 -2.20 18.70
C VAL A 55 -23.67 -3.17 19.25
N GLY A 56 -23.60 -3.29 20.57
CA GLY A 56 -22.59 -4.12 21.26
C GLY A 56 -23.01 -4.51 22.67
N THR A 57 -22.17 -5.28 23.34
CA THR A 57 -22.37 -5.66 24.76
C THR A 57 -21.55 -4.71 25.64
N ASP A 58 -22.20 -4.01 26.57
CA ASP A 58 -21.54 -3.11 27.52
C ASP A 58 -20.85 -3.90 28.66
N GLY A 59 -20.05 -3.22 29.49
CA GLY A 59 -19.33 -3.86 30.60
C GLY A 59 -20.22 -4.54 31.65
N ASP A 60 -21.53 -4.24 31.65
CA ASP A 60 -22.55 -4.90 32.46
C ASP A 60 -23.10 -6.21 31.86
N GLY A 61 -22.56 -6.65 30.72
CA GLY A 61 -22.96 -7.86 29.99
C GLY A 61 -24.26 -7.72 29.20
N ARG A 62 -24.83 -6.51 29.08
CA ARG A 62 -26.10 -6.28 28.36
C ARG A 62 -25.85 -5.68 26.98
N ARG A 63 -26.62 -6.14 25.99
CA ARG A 63 -26.59 -5.58 24.64
C ARG A 63 -27.25 -4.19 24.62
N LYS A 64 -26.54 -3.18 24.14
CA LYS A 64 -26.97 -1.76 24.08
C LYS A 64 -26.76 -1.18 22.68
N LEU A 65 -27.51 -0.12 22.39
CA LEU A 65 -27.29 0.78 21.26
C LEU A 65 -26.43 1.95 21.76
N PHE A 66 -25.22 2.08 21.22
CA PHE A 66 -24.28 3.13 21.56
C PHE A 66 -24.37 4.26 20.54
N LEU A 67 -24.53 5.49 21.03
CA LEU A 67 -24.55 6.73 20.26
C LEU A 67 -23.24 7.45 20.57
N TRP A 68 -22.38 7.59 19.58
CA TRP A 68 -21.05 8.17 19.74
C TRP A 68 -21.08 9.61 19.20
N LEU A 69 -20.76 10.53 20.08
CA LEU A 69 -20.55 11.94 19.78
C LEU A 69 -19.05 12.20 19.96
N VAL A 70 -18.36 12.54 18.89
CA VAL A 70 -16.91 12.59 18.81
C VAL A 70 -16.47 14.04 18.64
N LYS A 71 -15.52 14.48 19.49
CA LYS A 71 -14.89 15.79 19.36
C LYS A 71 -13.40 15.67 19.64
N CYS A 72 -12.57 16.07 18.68
CA CYS A 72 -11.11 15.99 18.81
C CYS A 72 -10.53 17.11 19.68
N GLY A 73 -9.47 16.78 20.42
CA GLY A 73 -8.70 17.71 21.27
C GLY A 73 -9.29 17.95 22.66
N ASP A 74 -8.60 18.79 23.45
CA ASP A 74 -9.02 19.12 24.82
C ASP A 74 -10.33 19.92 24.84
N ILE A 75 -11.32 19.41 25.55
CA ILE A 75 -12.65 20.01 25.62
C ILE A 75 -12.66 21.12 26.68
N GLY A 76 -12.94 22.35 26.23
CA GLY A 76 -13.11 23.54 27.06
C GLY A 76 -14.54 24.11 27.06
N ARG A 77 -14.71 25.28 27.69
CA ARG A 77 -16.02 25.98 27.74
C ARG A 77 -16.57 26.34 26.36
N GLN A 78 -15.68 26.68 25.41
CA GLN A 78 -16.08 27.04 24.07
C GLN A 78 -16.70 25.84 23.36
N ASP A 79 -16.04 24.68 23.42
CA ASP A 79 -16.49 23.43 22.81
C ASP A 79 -17.78 22.88 23.43
N TRP A 80 -17.97 23.11 24.73
CA TRP A 80 -19.13 22.61 25.46
C TRP A 80 -20.45 23.30 25.07
N ASN A 81 -20.47 24.63 25.00
CA ASN A 81 -21.73 25.40 24.96
C ASN A 81 -21.73 26.60 24.01
N THR A 82 -20.73 26.76 23.14
CA THR A 82 -20.65 27.93 22.24
C THR A 82 -20.91 27.54 20.80
N GLY A 83 -22.06 27.99 20.27
CA GLY A 83 -22.43 27.85 18.86
C GLY A 83 -23.18 26.56 18.52
N PRO A 84 -23.63 26.41 17.26
CA PRO A 84 -24.50 25.30 16.84
C PRO A 84 -23.81 23.93 16.85
N GLN A 85 -22.48 23.90 16.86
CA GLN A 85 -21.66 22.68 16.84
C GLN A 85 -21.11 22.33 18.24
N ALA A 86 -21.65 22.96 19.28
CA ALA A 86 -21.25 22.69 20.65
C ALA A 86 -21.74 21.31 21.10
N ILE A 87 -20.94 20.63 21.93
CA ILE A 87 -21.24 19.28 22.43
C ILE A 87 -22.63 19.24 23.07
N ARG A 88 -22.98 20.23 23.90
CA ARG A 88 -24.29 20.29 24.53
C ARG A 88 -25.43 20.34 23.52
N GLN A 89 -25.29 21.14 22.46
CA GLN A 89 -26.31 21.26 21.43
C GLN A 89 -26.51 19.93 20.69
N SER A 90 -25.41 19.25 20.37
CA SER A 90 -25.45 17.91 19.78
C SER A 90 -26.16 16.90 20.69
N ILE A 91 -25.91 16.93 22.01
CA ILE A 91 -26.62 16.06 22.98
C ILE A 91 -28.12 16.35 23.02
N GLU A 92 -28.52 17.61 22.91
CA GLU A 92 -29.94 18.01 22.82
C GLU A 92 -30.57 17.46 21.52
N ASP A 93 -29.88 17.58 20.38
CA ASP A 93 -30.32 17.04 19.09
C ASP A 93 -30.48 15.51 19.12
N VAL A 94 -29.58 14.79 19.80
CA VAL A 94 -29.72 13.35 20.05
C VAL A 94 -31.03 13.06 20.78
N GLY A 95 -31.28 13.80 21.86
CA GLY A 95 -32.41 13.62 22.75
C GLY A 95 -33.76 13.99 22.12
N ASP A 96 -33.80 15.03 21.31
CA ASP A 96 -35.02 15.61 20.76
C ASP A 96 -35.37 15.06 19.38
N THR A 97 -34.36 14.69 18.60
CA THR A 97 -34.56 14.24 17.21
C THR A 97 -34.14 12.79 17.01
N TYR A 98 -32.87 12.45 17.27
CA TYR A 98 -32.31 11.13 16.88
C TYR A 98 -33.07 9.98 17.55
N LEU A 99 -33.20 10.02 18.88
CA LEU A 99 -33.85 8.96 19.66
C LEU A 99 -35.32 8.75 19.29
N ARG A 100 -36.01 9.79 18.79
CA ARG A 100 -37.43 9.73 18.44
C ARG A 100 -37.68 9.17 17.05
N SER A 101 -36.83 9.52 16.10
CA SER A 101 -37.13 9.36 14.66
C SER A 101 -36.12 8.53 13.87
N HIS A 102 -34.89 8.34 14.37
CA HIS A 102 -33.80 7.71 13.60
C HIS A 102 -33.30 6.38 14.18
N VAL A 103 -33.87 5.91 15.29
CA VAL A 103 -33.57 4.57 15.83
C VAL A 103 -34.34 3.51 15.02
N ALA A 104 -33.60 2.64 14.34
CA ALA A 104 -34.15 1.52 13.57
C ALA A 104 -35.08 0.65 14.43
N PRO A 105 -36.19 0.12 13.87
CA PRO A 105 -37.20 -0.65 14.64
C PRO A 105 -36.62 -1.79 15.47
N GLU A 106 -35.64 -2.51 14.91
CA GLU A 106 -34.92 -3.61 15.54
C GLU A 106 -34.09 -3.21 16.78
N HIS A 107 -33.68 -1.95 16.89
CA HIS A 107 -32.89 -1.44 18.02
C HIS A 107 -33.72 -0.67 19.05
N LYS A 108 -35.01 -0.42 18.79
CA LYS A 108 -35.89 0.35 19.70
C LYS A 108 -35.98 -0.24 21.11
N ARG A 109 -35.85 -1.56 21.26
CA ARG A 109 -35.91 -2.25 22.56
C ARG A 109 -34.58 -2.30 23.31
N LEU A 110 -33.46 -1.99 22.67
CA LEU A 110 -32.15 -1.97 23.32
C LEU A 110 -32.08 -0.80 24.30
N ARG A 111 -31.31 -0.95 25.38
CA ARG A 111 -30.91 0.21 26.19
C ARG A 111 -30.00 1.10 25.35
N LYS A 112 -30.07 2.42 25.57
CA LYS A 112 -29.27 3.39 24.83
C LYS A 112 -28.19 3.93 25.74
N LYS A 113 -26.99 4.09 25.20
CA LYS A 113 -25.85 4.70 25.88
C LYS A 113 -25.22 5.75 24.98
N LEU A 114 -25.16 6.99 25.45
CA LEU A 114 -24.46 8.09 24.81
C LEU A 114 -23.01 8.13 25.27
N LEU A 115 -22.07 8.13 24.34
CA LEU A 115 -20.65 8.31 24.62
C LEU A 115 -20.23 9.66 24.08
N VAL A 116 -19.78 10.54 24.97
CA VAL A 116 -19.15 11.82 24.60
C VAL A 116 -17.65 11.57 24.59
N VAL A 117 -17.06 11.53 23.40
CA VAL A 117 -15.72 11.01 23.16
C VAL A 117 -14.78 12.11 22.70
N THR A 118 -13.62 12.19 23.35
CA THR A 118 -12.47 12.97 22.93
C THR A 118 -11.19 12.13 23.06
N ASN A 119 -10.22 12.39 22.20
CA ASN A 119 -8.86 11.88 22.30
C ASN A 119 -7.94 12.74 23.18
N GLY A 120 -8.36 13.96 23.55
CA GLY A 120 -7.73 14.80 24.58
C GLY A 120 -8.40 14.61 25.94
N ASP A 121 -8.36 15.66 26.76
CA ASP A 121 -8.99 15.67 28.08
C ASP A 121 -10.16 16.68 28.21
N PHE A 122 -11.10 16.36 29.10
CA PHE A 122 -12.10 17.32 29.56
C PHE A 122 -11.45 18.25 30.59
N LYS A 123 -11.32 19.54 30.25
CA LYS A 123 -10.68 20.52 31.15
C LYS A 123 -11.38 20.54 32.51
N ALA A 124 -10.60 20.52 33.58
CA ALA A 124 -11.10 20.42 34.96
C ALA A 124 -12.17 21.46 35.31
N ASN A 125 -12.08 22.66 34.71
CA ASN A 125 -13.01 23.77 34.94
C ASN A 125 -14.41 23.59 34.33
N ILE A 126 -14.66 22.54 33.55
CA ILE A 126 -15.97 22.20 32.99
C ILE A 126 -16.41 20.76 33.27
N ASN A 127 -15.50 19.88 33.70
CA ASN A 127 -15.80 18.46 33.86
C ASN A 127 -16.98 18.20 34.81
N GLU A 128 -17.03 18.90 35.95
CA GLU A 128 -18.18 18.82 36.88
C GLU A 128 -19.48 19.35 36.26
N THR A 129 -19.39 20.40 35.44
CA THR A 129 -20.55 20.97 34.74
C THR A 129 -21.11 19.98 33.72
N ILE A 130 -20.24 19.31 32.96
CA ILE A 130 -20.63 18.28 32.00
C ILE A 130 -21.25 17.09 32.72
N ALA A 131 -20.61 16.60 33.79
CA ALA A 131 -21.11 15.47 34.56
C ALA A 131 -22.51 15.73 35.13
N GLY A 132 -22.72 16.88 35.78
CA GLY A 132 -24.03 17.25 36.33
C GLY A 132 -25.10 17.49 35.25
N TYR A 133 -24.72 17.99 34.07
CA TYR A 133 -25.63 18.08 32.94
C TYR A 133 -26.05 16.71 32.42
N LEU A 134 -25.08 15.81 32.19
CA LEU A 134 -25.32 14.46 31.69
C LEU A 134 -26.21 13.67 32.64
N GLU A 135 -25.99 13.76 33.95
CA GLU A 135 -26.81 13.06 34.95
C GLU A 135 -28.30 13.46 34.89
N ASN A 136 -28.56 14.77 34.78
CA ASN A 136 -29.91 15.30 34.60
C ASN A 136 -30.52 14.84 33.27
N TRP A 137 -29.76 14.93 32.19
CA TRP A 137 -30.20 14.53 30.85
C TRP A 137 -30.50 13.02 30.77
N CYS A 138 -29.66 12.18 31.38
CA CYS A 138 -29.86 10.73 31.48
C CYS A 138 -31.20 10.39 32.12
N SER A 139 -31.53 11.07 33.22
CA SER A 139 -32.78 10.89 33.95
C SER A 139 -34.00 11.29 33.13
N GLN A 140 -33.90 12.39 32.37
CA GLN A 140 -34.99 12.90 31.54
C GLN A 140 -35.24 12.05 30.28
N LYS A 141 -34.17 11.57 29.63
CA LYS A 141 -34.24 10.86 28.35
C LYS A 141 -34.25 9.34 28.49
N ASN A 142 -33.98 8.80 29.68
CA ASN A 142 -33.82 7.37 29.95
C ASN A 142 -32.72 6.73 29.08
N VAL A 143 -31.55 7.36 29.08
CA VAL A 143 -30.36 6.98 28.29
C VAL A 143 -29.15 7.05 29.21
N ASP A 144 -28.32 6.01 29.24
CA ASP A 144 -27.05 6.04 29.99
C ASP A 144 -26.09 7.02 29.27
N ALA A 145 -25.27 7.81 29.97
CA ALA A 145 -24.25 8.64 29.32
C ALA A 145 -22.89 8.50 30.00
N GLU A 146 -21.82 8.58 29.22
CA GLU A 146 -20.45 8.47 29.72
C GLU A 146 -19.50 9.41 28.97
N GLN A 147 -18.63 10.08 29.73
CA GLN A 147 -17.49 10.83 29.21
C GLN A 147 -16.31 9.87 28.95
N VAL A 148 -15.74 9.94 27.75
CA VAL A 148 -14.60 9.12 27.31
C VAL A 148 -13.48 10.05 26.86
N ASN A 149 -12.39 10.09 27.62
CA ASN A 149 -11.19 10.87 27.31
C ASN A 149 -10.08 10.00 26.69
N GLY A 150 -8.96 10.63 26.30
CA GLY A 150 -7.79 9.96 25.75
C GLY A 150 -7.31 8.77 26.59
N SER A 151 -7.24 8.92 27.92
CA SER A 151 -6.82 7.82 28.80
C SER A 151 -7.78 6.63 28.84
N LYS A 152 -9.09 6.84 28.68
CA LYS A 152 -10.06 5.74 28.53
C LYS A 152 -9.96 5.09 27.15
N LEU A 153 -9.81 5.87 26.09
CA LEU A 153 -9.61 5.35 24.74
C LEU A 153 -8.32 4.51 24.64
N ALA A 154 -7.23 4.96 25.24
CA ALA A 154 -5.98 4.20 25.30
C ALA A 154 -6.15 2.90 26.09
N ALA A 155 -6.89 2.94 27.20
CA ALA A 155 -7.20 1.73 27.97
C ALA A 155 -8.05 0.73 27.16
N TRP A 156 -9.04 1.22 26.41
CA TRP A 156 -9.83 0.37 25.52
C TRP A 156 -9.01 -0.16 24.35
N THR A 157 -8.11 0.65 23.81
CA THR A 157 -7.18 0.24 22.74
C THR A 157 -6.24 -0.85 23.24
N GLU A 158 -5.61 -0.67 24.39
CA GLU A 158 -4.78 -1.70 25.01
C GLU A 158 -5.59 -2.97 25.27
N ARG A 159 -6.78 -2.84 25.85
CA ARG A 159 -7.62 -3.98 26.25
C ARG A 159 -8.23 -4.74 25.08
N HIS A 160 -8.65 -4.06 24.03
CA HIS A 160 -9.47 -4.64 22.97
C HIS A 160 -8.75 -4.75 21.63
N LEU A 161 -7.85 -3.82 21.30
CA LEU A 161 -7.06 -3.86 20.07
C LEU A 161 -5.71 -4.57 20.26
N LEU A 162 -5.11 -4.45 21.45
CA LEU A 162 -3.77 -4.98 21.76
C LEU A 162 -3.81 -6.01 22.90
N ASP A 163 -4.96 -6.67 23.05
CA ASP A 163 -5.17 -7.77 23.97
C ASP A 163 -4.10 -8.85 23.75
N GLU A 164 -3.71 -9.56 24.81
CA GLU A 164 -2.70 -10.64 24.75
C GLU A 164 -3.10 -11.76 23.78
N TYR A 165 -4.41 -11.90 23.51
CA TYR A 165 -4.94 -12.83 22.52
C TYR A 165 -4.76 -12.36 21.06
N ILE A 166 -4.64 -11.05 20.82
CA ILE A 166 -4.46 -10.46 19.48
C ILE A 166 -2.97 -10.20 19.20
N LEU A 167 -2.25 -9.69 20.20
CA LEU A 167 -0.82 -9.41 20.16
C LEU A 167 -0.14 -10.03 21.39
N PRO A 168 0.50 -11.20 21.22
CA PRO A 168 1.32 -11.82 22.26
C PRO A 168 2.37 -10.86 22.84
N SER A 169 2.93 -11.18 24.01
CA SER A 169 3.95 -10.35 24.68
C SER A 169 5.08 -9.92 23.76
N ASP A 170 5.59 -10.85 22.96
CA ASP A 170 6.77 -10.64 22.12
C ASP A 170 6.44 -9.74 20.94
N SER A 171 5.26 -9.92 20.34
CA SER A 171 4.73 -9.04 19.29
C SER A 171 4.48 -7.62 19.80
N ARG A 172 4.08 -7.43 21.08
CA ARG A 172 3.95 -6.10 21.69
C ARG A 172 5.31 -5.41 21.87
N VAL A 173 6.37 -6.16 22.18
CA VAL A 173 7.73 -5.62 22.26
C VAL A 173 8.21 -5.17 20.88
N LEU A 174 7.98 -5.99 19.85
CA LEU A 174 8.33 -5.62 18.47
C LEU A 174 7.51 -4.43 17.97
N LEU A 175 6.21 -4.35 18.26
CA LEU A 175 5.37 -3.19 17.93
C LEU A 175 5.94 -1.90 18.54
N ARG A 176 6.32 -1.90 19.82
CA ARG A 176 6.96 -0.73 20.44
C ARG A 176 8.27 -0.36 19.78
N ARG A 177 9.11 -1.35 19.48
CA ARG A 177 10.39 -1.13 18.80
C ARG A 177 10.18 -0.58 17.38
N MET A 178 9.18 -1.08 16.66
CA MET A 178 8.81 -0.57 15.34
C MET A 178 8.41 0.91 15.42
N LEU A 179 7.47 1.25 16.31
CA LEU A 179 6.98 2.62 16.50
C LEU A 179 8.09 3.59 16.96
N ALA A 180 8.98 3.14 17.84
CA ALA A 180 10.11 3.94 18.32
C ALA A 180 11.14 4.28 17.22
N ASN A 181 11.09 3.59 16.07
CA ASN A 181 12.03 3.78 14.96
C ASN A 181 11.37 4.45 13.73
N VAL A 182 10.16 5.01 13.84
CA VAL A 182 9.48 5.63 12.67
C VAL A 182 10.32 6.72 12.00
N ALA A 183 11.09 7.50 12.77
CA ALA A 183 12.02 8.49 12.24
C ALA A 183 13.19 7.89 11.43
N SER A 184 13.48 6.60 11.61
CA SER A 184 14.52 5.83 10.91
C SER A 184 13.88 4.69 10.10
N PRO A 185 13.39 4.95 8.88
CA PRO A 185 12.54 4.02 8.14
C PRO A 185 13.13 2.61 7.98
N ASP A 186 14.43 2.48 7.72
CA ASP A 186 15.09 1.18 7.53
C ASP A 186 15.01 0.29 8.78
N LEU A 187 15.25 0.88 9.97
CA LEU A 187 15.14 0.17 11.24
C LEU A 187 13.67 -0.17 11.55
N CYS A 188 12.74 0.76 11.28
CA CYS A 188 11.32 0.53 11.44
C CYS A 188 10.84 -0.64 10.56
N VAL A 189 11.23 -0.65 9.28
CA VAL A 189 10.88 -1.71 8.32
C VAL A 189 11.50 -3.05 8.74
N MET A 190 12.76 -3.08 9.15
CA MET A 190 13.41 -4.30 9.64
C MET A 190 12.63 -4.93 10.80
N VAL A 191 12.32 -4.14 11.84
CA VAL A 191 11.58 -4.63 13.01
C VAL A 191 10.14 -5.00 12.65
N GLY A 192 9.50 -4.20 11.79
CA GLY A 192 8.12 -4.44 11.34
C GLY A 192 7.97 -5.72 10.52
N ARG A 193 8.94 -6.07 9.67
CA ARG A 193 8.95 -7.34 8.94
C ARG A 193 8.97 -8.53 9.90
N ILE A 194 9.84 -8.50 10.92
CA ILE A 194 9.91 -9.53 11.96
C ILE A 194 8.57 -9.65 12.70
N LEU A 195 7.93 -8.52 13.04
CA LEU A 195 6.60 -8.53 13.67
C LEU A 195 5.56 -9.20 12.77
N ILE A 196 5.49 -8.82 11.50
CA ILE A 196 4.52 -9.35 10.53
C ILE A 196 4.71 -10.86 10.35
N ASP A 197 5.96 -11.31 10.17
CA ASP A 197 6.28 -12.75 10.04
C ASP A 197 5.85 -13.53 11.27
N GLN A 198 6.22 -13.07 12.47
CA GLN A 198 5.83 -13.74 13.72
C GLN A 198 4.31 -13.82 13.90
N MET A 199 3.59 -12.75 13.54
CA MET A 199 2.14 -12.74 13.62
C MET A 199 1.51 -13.71 12.62
N LEU A 200 2.02 -13.77 11.38
CA LEU A 200 1.55 -14.71 10.35
C LEU A 200 1.86 -16.16 10.72
N GLU A 201 3.07 -16.46 11.19
CA GLU A 201 3.47 -17.79 11.67
C GLU A 201 2.58 -18.24 12.83
N GLY A 202 2.35 -17.35 13.81
CA GLY A 202 1.43 -17.60 14.90
C GLY A 202 0.00 -17.88 14.40
N ALA A 203 -0.46 -17.12 13.40
CA ALA A 203 -1.80 -17.21 12.83
C ALA A 203 -2.05 -18.53 12.08
N VAL A 204 -1.05 -19.06 11.37
CA VAL A 204 -1.17 -20.32 10.60
C VAL A 204 -0.76 -21.56 11.37
N ALA A 205 -0.18 -21.42 12.56
CA ALA A 205 0.25 -22.57 13.36
C ALA A 205 -0.94 -23.46 13.80
N PRO A 206 -0.78 -24.80 13.80
CA PRO A 206 -1.87 -25.75 14.06
C PRO A 206 -2.61 -25.51 15.37
N ALA A 207 -3.89 -25.87 15.41
CA ALA A 207 -4.69 -25.82 16.64
C ALA A 207 -5.50 -27.11 16.87
N LYS A 208 -6.08 -27.23 18.07
CA LYS A 208 -6.79 -28.46 18.50
C LYS A 208 -8.03 -28.79 17.67
N SER A 209 -8.54 -27.85 16.89
CA SER A 209 -9.70 -28.05 16.01
C SER A 209 -9.70 -27.02 14.86
N GLN A 210 -10.35 -27.36 13.75
CA GLN A 210 -10.49 -26.47 12.59
C GLN A 210 -11.15 -25.12 12.95
N ALA A 211 -12.13 -25.12 13.87
CA ALA A 211 -12.77 -23.90 14.35
C ALA A 211 -11.78 -23.01 15.13
N ALA A 212 -10.90 -23.61 15.93
CA ALA A 212 -9.84 -22.90 16.64
C ALA A 212 -8.78 -22.35 15.68
N GLU A 213 -8.41 -23.10 14.64
CA GLU A 213 -7.47 -22.66 13.60
C GLU A 213 -8.00 -21.43 12.86
N ILE A 214 -9.25 -21.47 12.40
CA ILE A 214 -9.88 -20.32 11.73
C ILE A 214 -9.92 -19.10 12.66
N LYS A 215 -10.31 -19.29 13.93
CA LYS A 215 -10.33 -18.18 14.90
C LYS A 215 -8.94 -17.59 15.08
N LYS A 216 -7.91 -18.43 15.24
CA LYS A 216 -6.51 -18.01 15.42
C LYS A 216 -6.00 -17.25 14.20
N LEU A 217 -6.26 -17.77 13.00
CA LEU A 217 -5.89 -17.13 11.74
C LEU A 217 -6.48 -15.72 11.63
N LEU A 218 -7.79 -15.58 11.80
CA LEU A 218 -8.45 -14.28 11.70
C LEU A 218 -7.99 -13.32 12.79
N THR A 219 -7.73 -13.83 13.99
CA THR A 219 -7.22 -13.00 15.09
C THR A 219 -5.83 -12.45 14.75
N GLY A 220 -4.92 -13.29 14.24
CA GLY A 220 -3.59 -12.86 13.82
C GLY A 220 -3.60 -11.84 12.67
N LEU A 221 -4.41 -12.08 11.63
CA LEU A 221 -4.54 -11.15 10.49
C LEU A 221 -5.10 -9.79 10.92
N ARG A 222 -6.10 -9.78 11.82
CA ARG A 222 -6.67 -8.54 12.39
C ARG A 222 -5.68 -7.81 13.28
N GLY A 223 -4.92 -8.55 14.10
CA GLY A 223 -3.85 -7.98 14.90
C GLY A 223 -2.79 -7.31 14.04
N MET A 224 -2.36 -7.97 12.95
CA MET A 224 -1.37 -7.43 12.03
C MET A 224 -1.89 -6.15 11.36
N ARG A 225 -3.13 -6.15 10.85
CA ARG A 225 -3.75 -4.94 10.30
C ARG A 225 -3.82 -3.81 11.34
N THR A 226 -4.14 -4.13 12.58
CA THR A 226 -4.18 -3.16 13.67
C THR A 226 -2.79 -2.56 13.93
N ALA A 227 -1.75 -3.39 13.97
CA ALA A 227 -0.38 -2.92 14.13
C ALA A 227 0.06 -2.00 12.98
N LEU A 228 -0.30 -2.32 11.73
CA LEU A 228 -0.06 -1.49 10.56
C LEU A 228 -0.82 -0.16 10.62
N GLN A 229 -2.06 -0.16 11.10
CA GLN A 229 -2.85 1.06 11.25
C GLN A 229 -2.26 1.99 12.32
N VAL A 230 -1.82 1.44 13.45
CA VAL A 230 -1.14 2.22 14.50
C VAL A 230 0.16 2.81 13.95
N LEU A 231 0.95 2.02 13.22
CA LEU A 231 2.15 2.50 12.55
C LEU A 231 1.85 3.64 11.57
N PHE A 232 0.83 3.48 10.72
CA PHE A 232 0.44 4.48 9.74
C PHE A 232 0.09 5.81 10.41
N MET A 233 -0.77 5.78 11.41
CA MET A 233 -1.16 6.99 12.14
C MET A 233 0.04 7.63 12.87
N TRP A 234 0.94 6.83 13.46
CA TRP A 234 2.17 7.36 14.06
C TRP A 234 3.09 8.01 13.01
N SER A 235 3.15 7.42 11.82
CA SER A 235 3.94 7.90 10.68
C SER A 235 3.41 9.21 10.09
N ILE A 236 2.10 9.47 10.18
CA ILE A 236 1.53 10.78 9.84
C ILE A 236 2.07 11.86 10.79
N ASN A 237 2.06 11.57 12.10
CA ASN A 237 2.46 12.51 13.15
C ASN A 237 3.96 12.85 13.11
N GLU A 238 4.80 11.85 12.84
CA GLU A 238 6.25 12.02 12.67
C GLU A 238 6.62 12.61 11.30
N ASP A 239 5.63 12.90 10.45
CA ASP A 239 5.80 13.36 9.06
C ASP A 239 6.71 12.46 8.21
N ASN A 240 6.72 11.14 8.51
CA ASN A 240 7.54 10.16 7.81
C ASN A 240 6.77 8.88 7.53
N LEU A 241 6.14 8.84 6.36
CA LEU A 241 5.26 7.75 5.92
C LEU A 241 5.98 6.56 5.27
N LEU A 242 7.30 6.65 5.03
CA LEU A 242 8.03 5.68 4.22
C LEU A 242 8.00 4.27 4.82
N ALA A 243 8.11 4.16 6.14
CA ALA A 243 8.05 2.89 6.84
C ALA A 243 6.65 2.26 6.77
N ALA A 244 5.60 3.06 7.02
CA ALA A 244 4.21 2.61 6.91
C ALA A 244 3.87 2.14 5.50
N TYR A 245 4.31 2.90 4.49
CA TYR A 245 4.16 2.56 3.08
C TYR A 245 4.77 1.19 2.78
N THR A 246 6.05 1.03 3.12
CA THR A 246 6.83 -0.19 2.84
C THR A 246 6.26 -1.41 3.59
N LEU A 247 5.89 -1.26 4.85
CA LEU A 247 5.39 -2.37 5.66
C LEU A 247 3.98 -2.82 5.25
N ASN A 248 3.13 -1.92 4.76
CA ASN A 248 1.83 -2.33 4.21
C ASN A 248 1.99 -3.15 2.93
N GLN A 249 2.91 -2.76 2.03
CA GLN A 249 3.26 -3.56 0.86
C GLN A 249 3.78 -4.95 1.25
N TYR A 250 4.70 -4.99 2.20
CA TYR A 250 5.25 -6.25 2.70
C TYR A 250 4.18 -7.16 3.30
N ALA A 251 3.25 -6.61 4.09
CA ALA A 251 2.18 -7.39 4.69
C ALA A 251 1.27 -8.06 3.64
N VAL A 252 1.01 -7.40 2.51
CA VAL A 252 0.29 -8.00 1.38
C VAL A 252 1.08 -9.18 0.80
N LEU A 253 2.38 -9.00 0.53
CA LEU A 253 3.23 -10.05 -0.02
C LEU A 253 3.40 -11.24 0.93
N ALA A 254 3.66 -10.99 2.20
CA ALA A 254 3.83 -12.03 3.22
C ALA A 254 2.52 -12.81 3.44
N THR A 255 1.38 -12.13 3.46
CA THR A 255 0.07 -12.78 3.58
C THR A 255 -0.24 -13.63 2.35
N TRP A 256 0.04 -13.11 1.15
CA TRP A 256 -0.10 -13.89 -0.10
C TRP A 256 0.75 -15.16 -0.05
N ALA A 257 2.03 -15.01 0.31
CA ALA A 257 2.97 -16.12 0.38
C ALA A 257 2.49 -17.27 1.25
N LYS A 258 1.86 -16.95 2.38
CA LYS A 258 1.35 -17.96 3.33
C LYS A 258 -0.06 -18.46 2.98
N LEU A 259 -0.93 -17.66 2.37
CA LEU A 259 -2.37 -17.92 2.29
C LEU A 259 -2.95 -18.02 0.87
N HIS A 260 -2.15 -17.88 -0.19
CA HIS A 260 -2.66 -17.92 -1.57
C HIS A 260 -3.45 -19.19 -1.90
N GLN A 261 -3.10 -20.36 -1.37
CA GLN A 261 -3.88 -21.59 -1.58
C GLN A 261 -5.28 -21.51 -0.95
N ARG A 262 -5.43 -20.84 0.20
CA ARG A 262 -6.75 -20.62 0.81
C ARG A 262 -7.56 -19.57 0.04
N LEU A 263 -6.90 -18.55 -0.49
CA LEU A 263 -7.53 -17.57 -1.40
C LEU A 263 -8.03 -18.28 -2.67
N ARG A 264 -7.20 -19.14 -3.26
CA ARG A 264 -7.55 -19.97 -4.42
C ARG A 264 -8.73 -20.89 -4.15
N ALA A 265 -8.80 -21.47 -2.96
CA ALA A 265 -9.90 -22.31 -2.52
C ALA A 265 -11.20 -21.54 -2.24
N GLY A 266 -11.21 -20.20 -2.37
CA GLY A 266 -12.39 -19.37 -2.15
C GLY A 266 -12.76 -19.19 -0.69
N ASP A 267 -11.79 -19.22 0.23
CA ASP A 267 -12.04 -18.94 1.65
C ASP A 267 -12.48 -17.49 1.83
N VAL A 268 -13.79 -17.27 1.96
CA VAL A 268 -14.42 -15.94 2.04
C VAL A 268 -13.85 -15.12 3.20
N LYS A 269 -13.56 -15.75 4.34
CA LYS A 269 -13.08 -15.04 5.52
C LYS A 269 -11.64 -14.57 5.32
N VAL A 270 -10.77 -15.42 4.78
CA VAL A 270 -9.39 -15.04 4.44
C VAL A 270 -9.37 -13.99 3.33
N SER A 271 -10.22 -14.14 2.32
CA SER A 271 -10.35 -13.18 1.22
C SER A 271 -10.78 -11.80 1.71
N GLN A 272 -11.72 -11.73 2.66
CA GLN A 272 -12.12 -10.48 3.30
C GLN A 272 -10.96 -9.82 4.04
N GLU A 273 -10.21 -10.56 4.86
CA GLU A 273 -9.07 -9.98 5.59
C GLU A 273 -7.94 -9.55 4.62
N PHE A 274 -7.69 -10.31 3.55
CA PHE A 274 -6.71 -9.95 2.53
C PHE A 274 -7.10 -8.67 1.77
N ASN A 275 -8.38 -8.52 1.40
CA ASN A 275 -8.89 -7.30 0.77
C ASN A 275 -8.79 -6.09 1.72
N GLN A 276 -8.95 -6.27 3.02
CA GLN A 276 -8.73 -5.21 4.00
C GLN A 276 -7.25 -4.77 4.07
N LEU A 277 -6.30 -5.69 3.88
CA LEU A 277 -4.87 -5.35 3.79
C LEU A 277 -4.57 -4.58 2.50
N LEU A 278 -5.13 -5.01 1.36
CA LEU A 278 -4.99 -4.28 0.09
C LEU A 278 -5.59 -2.87 0.18
N GLY A 279 -6.74 -2.73 0.82
CA GLY A 279 -7.37 -1.43 1.09
C GLY A 279 -6.49 -0.55 1.97
N GLY A 280 -5.94 -1.10 3.05
CA GLY A 280 -4.98 -0.40 3.93
C GLY A 280 -3.75 0.08 3.17
N MET A 281 -3.11 -0.78 2.38
CA MET A 281 -1.97 -0.42 1.52
C MET A 281 -2.31 0.73 0.58
N SER A 282 -3.49 0.70 -0.06
CA SER A 282 -3.92 1.73 -1.00
C SER A 282 -4.16 3.09 -0.31
N VAL A 283 -4.74 3.08 0.90
CA VAL A 283 -4.96 4.30 1.69
C VAL A 283 -3.64 4.93 2.13
N VAL A 284 -2.72 4.13 2.67
CA VAL A 284 -1.41 4.62 3.10
C VAL A 284 -0.64 5.23 1.92
N ALA A 285 -0.69 4.56 0.78
CA ALA A 285 -0.03 5.01 -0.42
C ALA A 285 -0.63 6.31 -0.98
N GLU A 286 -1.95 6.48 -0.96
CA GLU A 286 -2.57 7.75 -1.38
C GLU A 286 -2.14 8.92 -0.50
N ILE A 287 -2.14 8.75 0.83
CA ILE A 287 -1.68 9.80 1.74
C ILE A 287 -0.18 10.09 1.58
N TYR A 288 0.64 9.05 1.34
CA TYR A 288 2.05 9.23 1.00
C TYR A 288 2.23 10.07 -0.26
N HIS A 289 1.56 9.70 -1.35
CA HIS A 289 1.72 10.38 -2.63
C HIS A 289 1.13 11.80 -2.63
N GLN A 290 0.08 12.06 -1.84
CA GLN A 290 -0.41 13.43 -1.62
C GLN A 290 0.65 14.35 -1.02
N LYS A 291 1.47 13.86 -0.08
CA LYS A 291 2.60 14.64 0.45
C LYS A 291 3.72 14.86 -0.58
N MET A 292 3.81 13.99 -1.58
CA MET A 292 4.82 14.04 -2.63
C MET A 292 4.37 14.85 -3.86
N ASP A 293 3.10 15.26 -3.95
CA ASP A 293 2.52 15.90 -5.14
C ASP A 293 3.31 17.16 -5.57
N ASP A 294 3.71 18.01 -4.63
CA ASP A 294 4.53 19.21 -4.93
C ASP A 294 5.90 18.84 -5.50
N TYR A 295 6.51 17.76 -5.00
CA TYR A 295 7.79 17.27 -5.51
C TYR A 295 7.67 16.69 -6.91
N TYR A 296 6.51 16.16 -7.31
CA TYR A 296 6.31 15.63 -8.66
C TYR A 296 6.18 16.71 -9.73
N VAL A 297 5.75 17.91 -9.37
CA VAL A 297 5.48 18.99 -10.34
C VAL A 297 6.59 20.04 -10.41
N VAL A 298 7.34 20.23 -9.32
CA VAL A 298 8.45 21.20 -9.27
C VAL A 298 9.68 20.63 -9.97
N GLN A 299 10.28 21.43 -10.85
CA GLN A 299 11.44 21.03 -11.64
C GLN A 299 12.60 20.56 -10.75
N ASP A 300 13.02 19.31 -10.97
CA ASP A 300 14.12 18.62 -10.30
C ASP A 300 14.10 18.76 -8.75
N ALA A 301 12.90 18.84 -8.15
CA ALA A 301 12.70 19.10 -6.72
C ALA A 301 13.44 18.13 -5.78
N PHE A 302 13.60 16.86 -6.18
CA PHE A 302 14.35 15.89 -5.38
C PHE A 302 15.83 16.23 -5.23
N ALA A 303 16.43 16.94 -6.20
CA ALA A 303 17.81 17.38 -6.12
C ALA A 303 18.04 18.46 -5.05
N ASN A 304 16.97 19.13 -4.58
CA ASN A 304 17.05 20.05 -3.45
C ASN A 304 17.11 19.31 -2.09
N ALA A 305 16.52 18.12 -2.01
CA ALA A 305 16.43 17.35 -0.76
C ALA A 305 17.53 16.29 -0.62
N LEU A 306 18.09 15.83 -1.73
CA LEU A 306 19.04 14.72 -1.75
C LEU A 306 20.44 15.21 -2.12
N PRO A 307 21.50 14.73 -1.43
CA PRO A 307 22.85 15.27 -1.57
C PRO A 307 23.58 14.81 -2.84
N ASP A 308 23.10 13.75 -3.51
CA ASP A 308 23.78 13.16 -4.66
C ASP A 308 22.82 12.73 -5.79
N SER A 309 23.33 12.79 -7.03
CA SER A 309 22.61 12.46 -8.25
C SER A 309 22.13 11.00 -8.34
N LEU A 310 22.85 10.04 -7.76
CA LEU A 310 22.42 8.64 -7.68
C LEU A 310 21.23 8.49 -6.76
N LEU A 311 21.20 9.22 -5.64
CA LEU A 311 20.04 9.24 -4.74
C LEU A 311 18.84 9.87 -5.44
N VAL A 312 19.02 10.97 -6.16
CA VAL A 312 17.95 11.60 -6.97
C VAL A 312 17.43 10.62 -8.02
N SER A 313 18.33 9.97 -8.78
CA SER A 313 17.93 8.97 -9.77
C SER A 313 17.16 7.83 -9.11
N ARG A 314 17.67 7.28 -8.00
CA ARG A 314 17.02 6.20 -7.25
C ARG A 314 15.62 6.61 -6.82
N THR A 315 15.47 7.77 -6.19
CA THR A 315 14.17 8.28 -5.76
C THR A 315 13.21 8.47 -6.94
N VAL A 316 13.64 9.08 -8.05
CA VAL A 316 12.76 9.27 -9.22
C VAL A 316 12.23 7.95 -9.77
N PHE A 317 13.10 6.94 -9.96
CA PHE A 317 12.66 5.65 -10.46
C PHE A 317 11.84 4.87 -9.41
N ASP A 318 12.21 4.93 -8.13
CA ASP A 318 11.41 4.32 -7.05
C ASP A 318 10.00 4.91 -7.01
N GLU A 319 9.86 6.24 -7.13
CA GLU A 319 8.56 6.91 -7.20
C GLU A 319 7.78 6.55 -8.47
N LEU A 320 8.41 6.49 -9.65
CA LEU A 320 7.76 6.01 -10.88
C LEU A 320 7.23 4.58 -10.71
N GLY A 321 8.00 3.70 -10.06
CA GLY A 321 7.60 2.33 -9.75
C GLY A 321 6.42 2.27 -8.78
N LYS A 322 6.48 3.02 -7.67
CA LYS A 322 5.39 3.11 -6.67
C LYS A 322 4.08 3.62 -7.28
N LEU A 323 4.15 4.74 -8.00
CA LEU A 323 3.00 5.33 -8.71
C LEU A 323 2.45 4.35 -9.75
N GLY A 324 3.33 3.73 -10.54
CA GLY A 324 2.98 2.70 -11.51
C GLY A 324 2.25 1.52 -10.87
N GLN A 325 2.75 1.02 -9.74
CA GLN A 325 2.23 -0.17 -9.05
C GLN A 325 0.81 0.06 -8.55
N LEU A 326 0.58 1.16 -7.84
CA LEU A 326 -0.73 1.47 -7.30
C LEU A 326 -1.71 1.88 -8.40
N GLY A 327 -1.27 2.68 -9.37
CA GLY A 327 -2.09 3.01 -10.53
C GLY A 327 -2.52 1.76 -11.33
N CYS A 328 -1.60 0.81 -11.54
CA CYS A 328 -1.94 -0.48 -12.17
C CYS A 328 -2.94 -1.28 -11.35
N LEU A 329 -2.77 -1.38 -10.02
CA LEU A 329 -3.74 -2.03 -9.13
C LEU A 329 -5.14 -1.43 -9.28
N LEU A 330 -5.25 -0.10 -9.22
CA LEU A 330 -6.51 0.61 -9.39
C LEU A 330 -7.10 0.40 -10.80
N ALA A 331 -6.27 0.42 -11.84
CA ALA A 331 -6.73 0.16 -13.21
C ALA A 331 -7.31 -1.24 -13.37
N PHE A 332 -6.66 -2.26 -12.80
CA PHE A 332 -7.17 -3.64 -12.81
C PHE A 332 -8.49 -3.75 -12.02
N GLN A 333 -8.56 -3.17 -10.82
CA GLN A 333 -9.78 -3.15 -10.02
C GLN A 333 -10.93 -2.40 -10.71
N ALA A 334 -10.65 -1.29 -11.39
CA ALA A 334 -11.63 -0.53 -12.15
C ALA A 334 -12.19 -1.36 -13.32
N LYS A 335 -11.32 -2.11 -14.02
CA LYS A 335 -11.72 -3.02 -15.11
C LYS A 335 -12.62 -4.15 -14.60
N GLU A 336 -12.32 -4.72 -13.45
CA GLU A 336 -13.12 -5.81 -12.87
C GLU A 336 -14.46 -5.34 -12.28
N SER A 337 -14.47 -4.20 -11.58
CA SER A 337 -15.65 -3.68 -10.89
C SER A 337 -16.54 -2.79 -11.76
N GLY A 338 -16.00 -2.20 -12.83
CA GLY A 338 -16.66 -1.14 -13.61
C GLY A 338 -16.80 0.19 -12.85
N ASN A 339 -16.13 0.35 -11.70
CA ASN A 339 -16.27 1.53 -10.85
C ASN A 339 -15.50 2.74 -11.43
N GLN A 340 -16.24 3.80 -11.76
CA GLN A 340 -15.73 5.05 -12.31
C GLN A 340 -14.80 5.80 -11.35
N ASP A 341 -15.05 5.75 -10.04
CA ASP A 341 -14.21 6.43 -9.04
C ASP A 341 -12.84 5.76 -8.94
N VAL A 342 -12.81 4.43 -8.99
CA VAL A 342 -11.56 3.65 -9.00
C VAL A 342 -10.78 3.92 -10.30
N ARG A 343 -11.49 4.05 -11.43
CA ARG A 343 -10.88 4.45 -12.71
C ARG A 343 -10.28 5.85 -12.63
N ALA A 344 -10.98 6.81 -12.03
CA ALA A 344 -10.47 8.16 -11.83
C ALA A 344 -9.21 8.17 -10.94
N GLY A 345 -9.18 7.32 -9.92
CA GLY A 345 -7.98 7.06 -9.12
C GLY A 345 -6.80 6.62 -9.97
N ALA A 346 -6.96 5.59 -10.81
CA ALA A 346 -5.89 5.12 -11.70
C ALA A 346 -5.37 6.24 -12.65
N LEU A 347 -6.27 7.06 -13.19
CA LEU A 347 -5.89 8.21 -14.04
C LEU A 347 -5.13 9.29 -13.26
N ASN A 348 -5.46 9.53 -11.98
CA ASN A 348 -4.70 10.44 -11.13
C ASN A 348 -3.24 9.97 -10.98
N TYR A 349 -3.03 8.68 -10.72
CA TYR A 349 -1.69 8.10 -10.67
C TYR A 349 -0.93 8.23 -12.01
N ALA A 350 -1.60 8.03 -13.14
CA ALA A 350 -1.00 8.25 -14.45
C ALA A 350 -0.60 9.73 -14.66
N ASN A 351 -1.40 10.68 -14.17
CA ASN A 351 -1.06 12.11 -14.19
C ASN A 351 0.14 12.44 -13.30
N ARG A 352 0.26 11.83 -12.11
CA ARG A 352 1.46 11.95 -11.25
C ARG A 352 2.71 11.43 -11.97
N VAL A 353 2.62 10.28 -12.66
CA VAL A 353 3.72 9.77 -13.50
C VAL A 353 4.08 10.78 -14.59
N LYS A 354 3.10 11.33 -15.32
CA LYS A 354 3.34 12.36 -16.35
C LYS A 354 4.05 13.59 -15.78
N ALA A 355 3.59 14.10 -14.65
CA ALA A 355 4.19 15.24 -13.98
C ALA A 355 5.66 14.97 -13.63
N LEU A 356 5.94 13.82 -13.00
CA LEU A 356 7.28 13.42 -12.63
C LEU A 356 8.21 13.26 -13.87
N LEU A 357 7.68 12.71 -14.97
CA LEU A 357 8.41 12.58 -16.24
C LEU A 357 8.72 13.92 -16.92
N GLN A 358 7.94 14.97 -16.63
CA GLN A 358 8.12 16.32 -17.16
C GLN A 358 9.06 17.15 -16.29
N SER A 359 8.98 17.00 -14.96
CA SER A 359 9.71 17.82 -14.00
C SER A 359 11.13 17.34 -13.71
N HIS A 360 11.42 16.04 -13.80
CA HIS A 360 12.70 15.47 -13.37
C HIS A 360 13.52 14.90 -14.52
N SER A 361 14.52 15.62 -15.01
CA SER A 361 15.25 15.24 -16.24
C SER A 361 16.00 13.90 -16.15
N CYS A 362 16.37 13.45 -14.95
CA CYS A 362 17.09 12.20 -14.73
C CYS A 362 16.26 10.94 -15.06
N ASN A 363 14.93 11.04 -15.20
CA ASN A 363 14.08 9.90 -15.61
C ASN A 363 14.43 9.32 -16.99
N ALA A 364 15.25 10.01 -17.77
CA ALA A 364 15.68 9.56 -19.08
C ALA A 364 16.87 8.58 -19.02
N LEU A 365 17.53 8.38 -17.88
CA LEU A 365 18.63 7.41 -17.74
C LEU A 365 18.65 6.79 -16.34
N PRO A 366 18.23 5.52 -16.18
CA PRO A 366 18.36 4.83 -14.89
C PRO A 366 19.82 4.70 -14.47
N ALA A 367 20.08 4.93 -13.18
CA ALA A 367 21.40 4.71 -12.58
C ALA A 367 21.68 3.23 -12.31
N PHE A 368 20.62 2.45 -12.04
CA PHE A 368 20.74 1.03 -11.71
C PHE A 368 19.89 0.19 -12.64
N ASP A 369 20.37 -1.00 -13.00
CA ASP A 369 19.71 -1.85 -13.97
C ASP A 369 18.39 -2.46 -13.42
N TYR A 370 18.29 -2.69 -12.10
CA TYR A 370 17.05 -3.15 -11.44
C TYR A 370 15.87 -2.17 -11.61
N GLN A 371 16.13 -0.90 -11.95
CA GLN A 371 15.10 0.12 -12.20
C GLN A 371 14.26 -0.18 -13.46
N SER A 372 14.65 -1.21 -14.22
CA SER A 372 13.88 -1.77 -15.34
C SER A 372 12.46 -2.19 -14.92
N ALA A 373 12.27 -2.72 -13.70
CA ALA A 373 10.95 -3.06 -13.17
C ALA A 373 10.09 -1.80 -12.92
N ASN A 374 10.69 -0.73 -12.41
CA ASN A 374 10.04 0.57 -12.23
C ASN A 374 9.61 1.16 -13.58
N ILE A 375 10.49 1.10 -14.58
CA ILE A 375 10.21 1.57 -15.94
C ILE A 375 9.05 0.80 -16.56
N HIS A 376 9.08 -0.53 -16.50
CA HIS A 376 7.98 -1.36 -17.01
C HIS A 376 6.65 -1.00 -16.35
N THR A 377 6.61 -0.89 -15.03
CA THR A 377 5.37 -0.67 -14.29
C THR A 377 4.78 0.72 -14.58
N ALA A 378 5.62 1.75 -14.71
CA ALA A 378 5.17 3.09 -15.09
C ALA A 378 4.67 3.14 -16.55
N LEU A 379 5.35 2.47 -17.49
CA LEU A 379 4.91 2.36 -18.88
C LEU A 379 3.57 1.62 -18.98
N LEU A 380 3.40 0.54 -18.22
CA LEU A 380 2.16 -0.23 -18.17
C LEU A 380 1.00 0.65 -17.70
N LEU A 381 1.20 1.45 -16.65
CA LEU A 381 0.19 2.40 -16.18
C LEU A 381 -0.17 3.44 -17.26
N LEU A 382 0.83 4.05 -17.90
CA LEU A 382 0.58 5.03 -18.96
C LEU A 382 -0.26 4.42 -20.10
N VAL A 383 0.05 3.20 -20.52
CA VAL A 383 -0.74 2.54 -21.58
C VAL A 383 -2.14 2.15 -21.11
N LEU A 384 -2.30 1.68 -19.87
CA LEU A 384 -3.62 1.42 -19.26
C LEU A 384 -4.47 2.69 -19.14
N ALA A 385 -3.83 3.84 -18.94
CA ALA A 385 -4.46 5.17 -18.89
C ALA A 385 -4.62 5.82 -20.28
N GLU A 386 -4.34 5.10 -21.37
CA GLU A 386 -4.41 5.58 -22.75
C GLU A 386 -3.41 6.72 -23.09
N GLU A 387 -2.39 6.93 -22.26
CA GLU A 387 -1.33 7.93 -22.39
C GLU A 387 -0.16 7.43 -23.26
N ARG A 388 -0.49 6.87 -24.43
CA ARG A 388 0.48 6.20 -25.32
C ARG A 388 1.55 7.14 -25.86
N ASP A 389 1.21 8.38 -26.19
CA ASP A 389 2.18 9.34 -26.72
C ASP A 389 3.22 9.74 -25.66
N THR A 390 2.78 9.90 -24.41
CA THR A 390 3.69 10.10 -23.27
C THR A 390 4.64 8.91 -23.12
N ALA A 391 4.12 7.67 -23.17
CA ALA A 391 4.93 6.47 -23.07
C ALA A 391 5.98 6.37 -24.19
N LYS A 392 5.58 6.64 -25.45
CA LYS A 392 6.48 6.66 -26.61
C LYS A 392 7.56 7.74 -26.47
N ALA A 393 7.19 8.95 -26.08
CA ALA A 393 8.14 10.05 -25.88
C ALA A 393 9.18 9.72 -24.81
N TRP A 394 8.75 9.12 -23.69
CA TRP A 394 9.66 8.71 -22.63
C TRP A 394 10.60 7.58 -23.09
N LEU A 395 10.09 6.55 -23.76
CA LEU A 395 10.90 5.47 -24.33
C LEU A 395 11.96 5.97 -25.31
N SER A 396 11.63 6.92 -26.17
CA SER A 396 12.61 7.53 -27.08
C SER A 396 13.75 8.20 -26.30
N ARG A 397 13.45 8.93 -25.21
CA ARG A 397 14.48 9.53 -24.35
C ARG A 397 15.34 8.48 -23.65
N LEU A 398 14.73 7.40 -23.13
CA LEU A 398 15.45 6.28 -22.52
C LEU A 398 16.43 5.64 -23.51
N CYS A 399 15.99 5.34 -24.74
CA CYS A 399 16.84 4.75 -25.77
C CYS A 399 18.03 5.66 -26.11
N GLN A 400 17.76 6.96 -26.32
CA GLN A 400 18.79 7.95 -26.67
C GLN A 400 19.82 8.15 -25.56
N ARG A 401 19.38 8.21 -24.29
CA ARG A 401 20.28 8.38 -23.15
C ARG A 401 21.05 7.12 -22.81
N LEU A 402 20.46 5.93 -22.99
CA LEU A 402 21.19 4.68 -22.86
C LEU A 402 22.30 4.61 -23.90
N HIS A 403 22.03 5.00 -25.15
CA HIS A 403 23.07 5.14 -26.18
C HIS A 403 24.21 6.06 -25.72
N TYR A 404 23.90 7.24 -25.18
CA TYR A 404 24.94 8.13 -24.62
C TYR A 404 25.76 7.46 -23.51
N ALA A 405 25.12 6.69 -22.62
CA ALA A 405 25.80 5.96 -21.55
C ALA A 405 26.77 4.89 -22.08
N THR A 406 26.50 4.30 -23.26
CA THR A 406 27.45 3.37 -23.90
C THR A 406 28.76 4.05 -24.34
N VAL A 407 28.75 5.37 -24.54
CA VAL A 407 29.94 6.16 -24.88
C VAL A 407 30.63 6.65 -23.62
N VAL A 408 29.86 7.13 -22.64
CA VAL A 408 30.39 7.64 -21.37
C VAL A 408 30.07 6.64 -20.25
N ARG A 409 30.89 5.59 -20.17
CA ARG A 409 30.61 4.36 -19.40
C ARG A 409 30.27 4.58 -17.93
N LYS A 410 30.79 5.62 -17.27
CA LYS A 410 30.42 5.93 -15.88
C LYS A 410 28.93 6.22 -15.67
N PHE A 411 28.20 6.55 -16.74
CA PHE A 411 26.75 6.76 -16.71
C PHE A 411 25.93 5.50 -17.00
N MET A 412 26.57 4.37 -17.31
CA MET A 412 25.85 3.11 -17.55
C MET A 412 24.98 2.73 -16.35
N PRO A 413 23.76 2.20 -16.60
CA PRO A 413 22.99 1.54 -15.56
C PRO A 413 23.82 0.39 -14.96
N MET A 414 23.96 0.36 -13.65
CA MET A 414 24.84 -0.58 -12.95
C MET A 414 24.05 -1.62 -12.14
N SER A 415 24.64 -2.80 -12.01
CA SER A 415 24.31 -3.83 -11.03
C SER A 415 25.38 -3.82 -9.94
N ALA A 416 25.40 -2.76 -9.14
CA ALA A 416 26.41 -2.48 -8.11
C ALA A 416 25.78 -2.00 -6.81
N THR A 417 26.55 -1.99 -5.72
CA THR A 417 26.13 -1.33 -4.48
C THR A 417 26.04 0.18 -4.68
N PHE A 418 25.43 0.89 -3.73
CA PHE A 418 25.36 2.35 -3.81
C PHE A 418 26.75 2.97 -3.71
N GLU A 419 27.58 2.45 -2.81
CA GLU A 419 28.94 2.88 -2.56
C GLU A 419 29.82 2.70 -3.80
N ASP A 420 29.77 1.53 -4.45
CA ASP A 420 30.54 1.26 -5.67
C ASP A 420 30.07 2.17 -6.82
N ALA A 421 28.75 2.33 -6.98
CA ALA A 421 28.20 3.21 -7.99
C ALA A 421 28.63 4.67 -7.78
N LEU A 422 28.69 5.12 -6.51
CA LEU A 422 29.14 6.47 -6.16
C LEU A 422 30.61 6.68 -6.54
N ALA A 423 31.49 5.75 -6.17
CA ALA A 423 32.92 5.81 -6.51
C ALA A 423 33.14 5.91 -8.03
N VAL A 424 32.36 5.17 -8.83
CA VAL A 424 32.41 5.24 -10.30
C VAL A 424 31.90 6.59 -10.83
N ARG A 425 30.84 7.16 -10.25
CA ARG A 425 30.26 8.44 -10.73
C ARG A 425 31.18 9.61 -10.48
N ASP A 426 31.80 9.63 -9.31
CA ASP A 426 32.76 10.63 -8.87
C ASP A 426 34.13 10.48 -9.57
N GLY A 427 34.37 9.32 -10.18
CA GLY A 427 35.60 9.02 -10.91
C GLY A 427 36.75 8.61 -9.99
N GLU A 428 36.45 8.19 -8.77
CA GLU A 428 37.40 7.56 -7.85
C GLU A 428 37.77 6.15 -8.35
N GLU A 429 36.81 5.47 -8.98
CA GLU A 429 36.99 4.16 -9.59
C GLU A 429 36.57 4.16 -11.07
N GLU A 430 37.22 3.31 -11.88
CA GLU A 430 36.76 3.05 -13.24
C GLU A 430 35.57 2.09 -13.22
N MET A 431 34.65 2.25 -14.18
CA MET A 431 33.49 1.37 -14.32
C MET A 431 33.95 -0.06 -14.68
N ALA A 432 33.89 -0.97 -13.71
CA ALA A 432 34.21 -2.37 -13.91
C ALA A 432 33.17 -3.06 -14.81
N ASP A 433 33.63 -4.01 -15.63
CA ASP A 433 32.75 -4.75 -16.55
C ASP A 433 31.70 -5.60 -15.80
N GLU A 434 32.01 -6.05 -14.57
CA GLU A 434 31.10 -6.82 -13.73
C GLU A 434 29.83 -6.05 -13.34
N PHE A 435 29.93 -4.73 -13.17
CA PHE A 435 28.78 -3.87 -12.86
C PHE A 435 27.81 -3.73 -14.03
N CYS A 436 28.21 -4.12 -15.25
CA CYS A 436 27.35 -4.08 -16.44
C CYS A 436 27.40 -5.38 -17.25
N ASN A 437 27.77 -6.51 -16.65
CA ASN A 437 27.88 -7.80 -17.36
C ASN A 437 26.51 -8.39 -17.75
N THR A 438 25.43 -7.86 -17.18
CA THR A 438 24.05 -8.28 -17.36
C THR A 438 23.16 -7.04 -17.44
N SER A 439 22.17 -7.04 -18.34
CA SER A 439 21.15 -5.98 -18.39
C SER A 439 19.74 -6.53 -18.53
N THR A 440 18.91 -6.20 -17.56
CA THR A 440 17.46 -6.36 -17.53
C THR A 440 16.76 -5.18 -18.19
N LEU A 441 17.40 -4.00 -18.24
CA LEU A 441 16.85 -2.81 -18.91
C LEU A 441 16.73 -3.00 -20.42
N LEU A 442 17.77 -3.54 -21.08
CA LEU A 442 17.81 -3.61 -22.54
C LEU A 442 16.66 -4.44 -23.12
N PRO A 443 16.35 -5.66 -22.63
CA PRO A 443 15.17 -6.42 -23.06
C PRO A 443 13.85 -5.67 -22.84
N ILE A 444 13.71 -4.92 -21.74
CA ILE A 444 12.51 -4.14 -21.44
C ILE A 444 12.29 -3.05 -22.50
N LEU A 445 13.35 -2.34 -22.90
CA LEU A 445 13.27 -1.33 -23.95
C LEU A 445 12.90 -1.95 -25.31
N PHE A 446 13.47 -3.10 -25.66
CA PHE A 446 13.11 -3.82 -26.88
C PHE A 446 11.64 -4.28 -26.88
N ILE A 447 11.16 -4.83 -25.77
CA ILE A 447 9.77 -5.31 -25.65
C ILE A 447 8.79 -4.14 -25.81
N TRP A 448 9.04 -3.01 -25.14
CA TRP A 448 8.15 -1.86 -25.21
C TRP A 448 8.18 -1.13 -26.55
N THR A 449 9.37 -0.93 -27.14
CA THR A 449 9.50 -0.31 -28.46
C THR A 449 8.84 -1.16 -29.54
N ALA A 450 8.99 -2.49 -29.48
CA ALA A 450 8.29 -3.41 -30.37
C ALA A 450 6.77 -3.34 -30.20
N ALA A 451 6.28 -3.44 -28.96
CA ALA A 451 4.84 -3.51 -28.69
C ALA A 451 4.10 -2.21 -29.04
N LEU A 452 4.73 -1.04 -28.86
CA LEU A 452 4.16 0.26 -29.22
C LEU A 452 4.35 0.62 -30.71
N GLY A 453 4.94 -0.27 -31.51
CA GLY A 453 5.18 -0.05 -32.94
C GLY A 453 6.22 1.03 -33.23
N MET A 454 7.19 1.23 -32.32
CA MET A 454 8.24 2.24 -32.45
C MET A 454 9.44 1.69 -33.23
N ARG A 455 9.26 1.39 -34.52
CA ARG A 455 10.29 0.75 -35.36
C ARG A 455 11.62 1.48 -35.32
N ASP A 456 11.62 2.81 -35.50
CA ASP A 456 12.86 3.60 -35.49
C ASP A 456 13.65 3.46 -34.17
N ALA A 457 12.94 3.42 -33.04
CA ALA A 457 13.57 3.25 -31.72
C ALA A 457 14.07 1.82 -31.51
N TYR A 458 13.30 0.82 -31.96
CA TYR A 458 13.71 -0.59 -31.93
C TYR A 458 14.97 -0.83 -32.78
N ASP A 459 15.00 -0.31 -34.01
CA ASP A 459 16.15 -0.41 -34.91
C ASP A 459 17.35 0.37 -34.38
N PHE A 460 17.13 1.53 -33.74
CA PHE A 460 18.19 2.27 -33.07
C PHE A 460 18.81 1.47 -31.92
N LEU A 461 18.00 0.79 -31.08
CA LEU A 461 18.54 -0.10 -30.04
C LEU A 461 19.37 -1.23 -30.66
N ARG A 462 18.87 -1.87 -31.73
CA ARG A 462 19.52 -3.00 -32.41
C ARG A 462 20.85 -2.61 -33.06
N SER A 463 20.89 -1.47 -33.75
CA SER A 463 22.04 -1.05 -34.57
C SER A 463 23.04 -0.17 -33.83
N GLU A 464 22.59 0.66 -32.88
CA GLU A 464 23.45 1.64 -32.21
C GLU A 464 23.74 1.29 -30.75
N VAL A 465 22.81 0.69 -30.01
CA VAL A 465 23.02 0.42 -28.57
C VAL A 465 23.62 -0.96 -28.33
N LEU A 466 22.92 -2.01 -28.77
CA LEU A 466 23.31 -3.40 -28.54
C LEU A 466 24.76 -3.72 -28.95
N PRO A 467 25.29 -3.27 -30.12
CA PRO A 467 26.67 -3.57 -30.53
C PRO A 467 27.74 -2.88 -29.69
N ARG A 468 27.39 -1.82 -28.94
CA ARG A 468 28.29 -1.08 -28.04
C ARG A 468 28.33 -1.69 -26.64
N MET A 469 27.32 -2.48 -26.26
CA MET A 469 27.24 -3.19 -24.98
C MET A 469 27.91 -4.58 -25.04
N LYS A 470 29.11 -4.66 -25.62
CA LYS A 470 29.87 -5.92 -25.70
C LYS A 470 30.23 -6.38 -24.29
N GLY A 471 29.93 -7.65 -23.97
CA GLY A 471 30.16 -8.22 -22.64
C GLY A 471 28.95 -8.07 -21.69
N THR A 472 27.92 -7.32 -22.08
CA THR A 472 26.64 -7.28 -21.37
C THR A 472 25.67 -8.32 -21.92
N THR A 473 25.15 -9.18 -21.06
CA THR A 473 24.15 -10.19 -21.40
C THR A 473 22.75 -9.61 -21.17
N PRO A 474 21.93 -9.41 -22.21
CA PRO A 474 20.53 -9.02 -22.01
C PRO A 474 19.78 -10.16 -21.34
N ASN A 475 19.12 -9.91 -20.22
CA ASN A 475 18.53 -10.95 -19.38
C ASN A 475 17.06 -10.70 -19.09
N LEU A 476 16.28 -11.78 -19.18
CA LEU A 476 14.89 -11.86 -18.71
C LEU A 476 14.80 -12.98 -17.68
N TRP A 477 13.82 -12.90 -16.80
CA TRP A 477 13.63 -13.91 -15.75
C TRP A 477 12.23 -14.53 -15.84
N SER A 478 12.14 -15.85 -15.71
CA SER A 478 10.88 -16.59 -15.69
C SER A 478 10.65 -17.22 -14.33
N SER A 479 9.45 -17.02 -13.78
CA SER A 479 9.01 -17.68 -12.54
C SER A 479 8.71 -19.15 -12.78
N GLU A 480 9.03 -20.01 -11.80
CA GLU A 480 8.65 -21.43 -11.79
C GLU A 480 7.62 -21.76 -10.70
N THR A 481 7.20 -23.02 -10.63
CA THR A 481 6.29 -23.54 -9.60
C THR A 481 6.82 -23.22 -8.22
N GLY A 482 5.99 -22.61 -7.37
CA GLY A 482 6.40 -22.17 -6.04
C GLY A 482 6.58 -20.65 -5.92
N PHE A 483 6.52 -19.91 -7.04
CA PHE A 483 6.63 -18.45 -7.05
C PHE A 483 5.71 -17.77 -6.02
N ASP A 484 4.45 -18.19 -5.95
CA ASP A 484 3.49 -17.63 -4.99
C ASP A 484 3.94 -17.78 -3.53
N TYR A 485 4.74 -18.80 -3.17
CA TYR A 485 5.31 -18.93 -1.82
C TYR A 485 6.55 -18.06 -1.62
N ALA A 486 7.28 -17.75 -2.69
CA ALA A 486 8.53 -17.00 -2.64
C ALA A 486 8.31 -15.49 -2.51
N VAL A 487 7.19 -14.94 -2.99
CA VAL A 487 6.97 -13.46 -3.05
C VAL A 487 7.11 -12.71 -1.73
N GLY A 488 6.98 -13.40 -0.59
CA GLY A 488 7.13 -12.83 0.75
C GLY A 488 8.57 -12.65 1.21
N SER A 489 9.58 -13.08 0.44
CA SER A 489 11.00 -12.98 0.80
C SER A 489 11.87 -12.67 -0.41
N GLY A 490 12.62 -11.57 -0.34
CA GLY A 490 13.59 -11.21 -1.37
C GLY A 490 14.68 -12.27 -1.57
N GLN A 491 15.11 -12.94 -0.49
CA GLN A 491 16.06 -14.06 -0.59
C GLN A 491 15.43 -15.26 -1.31
N ALA A 492 14.21 -15.63 -0.95
CA ALA A 492 13.53 -16.75 -1.60
C ALA A 492 13.29 -16.46 -3.09
N LEU A 493 12.93 -15.23 -3.46
CA LEU A 493 12.80 -14.83 -4.87
C LEU A 493 14.13 -14.85 -5.61
N HIS A 494 15.23 -14.43 -4.97
CA HIS A 494 16.55 -14.47 -5.58
C HIS A 494 17.01 -15.91 -5.89
N GLU A 495 16.65 -16.85 -5.02
CA GLU A 495 16.92 -18.28 -5.17
C GLU A 495 15.90 -19.01 -6.09
N HIS A 496 14.88 -18.30 -6.61
CA HIS A 496 13.76 -18.87 -7.35
C HIS A 496 13.79 -18.52 -8.84
N GLY A 497 13.32 -19.43 -9.67
CA GLY A 497 13.10 -19.20 -11.10
C GLY A 497 14.36 -19.27 -11.94
N VAL A 498 14.22 -18.92 -13.21
CA VAL A 498 15.26 -19.15 -14.23
C VAL A 498 15.53 -17.88 -15.02
N GLY A 499 16.80 -17.48 -15.02
CA GLY A 499 17.31 -16.43 -15.90
C GLY A 499 17.54 -16.94 -17.32
N GLU A 500 17.16 -16.13 -18.30
CA GLU A 500 17.32 -16.39 -19.73
C GLU A 500 18.20 -15.30 -20.35
N SER A 501 19.24 -15.72 -21.07
CA SER A 501 20.01 -14.81 -21.91
C SER A 501 19.29 -14.60 -23.24
N VAL A 502 18.95 -13.36 -23.57
CA VAL A 502 18.31 -13.02 -24.85
C VAL A 502 19.40 -12.84 -25.91
N MET A 503 19.53 -13.83 -26.78
CA MET A 503 20.63 -13.91 -27.76
C MET A 503 20.26 -13.37 -29.14
N GLN A 504 18.96 -13.24 -29.44
CA GLN A 504 18.46 -12.89 -30.77
C GLN A 504 17.53 -11.68 -30.70
N PHE A 505 17.85 -10.69 -31.53
CA PHE A 505 17.06 -9.47 -31.74
C PHE A 505 16.77 -9.36 -33.24
N PRO A 506 15.70 -10.01 -33.73
CA PRO A 506 15.37 -10.03 -35.16
C PRO A 506 15.06 -8.62 -35.68
N GLU A 507 15.14 -8.45 -37.01
CA GLU A 507 14.86 -7.15 -37.64
C GLU A 507 13.39 -6.75 -37.50
N GLU A 508 12.50 -7.74 -37.54
CA GLU A 508 11.07 -7.53 -37.38
C GLU A 508 10.68 -7.53 -35.89
N PRO A 509 10.15 -6.41 -35.34
CA PRO A 509 9.79 -6.33 -33.92
C PRO A 509 8.71 -7.34 -33.49
N SER A 510 7.83 -7.73 -34.41
CA SER A 510 6.79 -8.75 -34.18
C SER A 510 7.41 -10.14 -33.95
N GLU A 511 8.46 -10.49 -34.69
CA GLU A 511 9.20 -11.76 -34.49
C GLU A 511 9.87 -11.80 -33.11
N PHE A 512 10.40 -10.66 -32.65
CA PHE A 512 10.97 -10.54 -31.31
C PHE A 512 9.91 -10.77 -30.22
N LEU A 513 8.77 -10.09 -30.32
CA LEU A 513 7.66 -10.30 -29.37
C LEU A 513 7.13 -11.74 -29.42
N GLN A 514 7.04 -12.33 -30.60
CA GLN A 514 6.66 -13.73 -30.76
C GLN A 514 7.65 -14.65 -30.05
N ALA A 515 8.96 -14.47 -30.25
CA ALA A 515 9.98 -15.25 -29.57
C ALA A 515 9.88 -15.13 -28.04
N MET A 516 9.69 -13.91 -27.52
CA MET A 516 9.56 -13.67 -26.08
C MET A 516 8.21 -14.17 -25.51
N SER A 517 7.18 -14.35 -26.35
CA SER A 517 5.90 -14.94 -25.96
C SER A 517 5.97 -16.46 -25.80
N VAL A 518 6.95 -17.11 -26.43
CA VAL A 518 7.14 -18.57 -26.34
C VAL A 518 7.66 -18.93 -24.96
N ARG A 519 6.96 -19.83 -24.28
CA ARG A 519 7.37 -20.34 -22.97
C ARG A 519 8.71 -21.08 -23.06
N LEU A 520 9.57 -20.87 -22.07
CA LEU A 520 10.80 -21.64 -21.92
C LEU A 520 10.50 -23.13 -21.71
N ALA A 521 11.27 -23.99 -22.39
CA ALA A 521 11.16 -25.43 -22.22
C ALA A 521 11.50 -25.83 -20.77
N GLY A 522 10.69 -26.70 -20.18
CA GLY A 522 10.87 -27.18 -18.80
C GLY A 522 10.35 -26.22 -17.72
N ILE A 523 9.91 -25.01 -18.06
CA ILE A 523 9.31 -24.07 -17.12
C ILE A 523 7.79 -24.15 -17.22
N GLU A 524 7.10 -24.25 -16.09
CA GLU A 524 5.64 -24.14 -16.05
C GLU A 524 5.21 -22.72 -16.40
N GLY A 525 4.14 -22.60 -17.18
CA GLY A 525 3.63 -21.27 -17.54
C GLY A 525 2.96 -20.58 -16.36
N ILE A 526 2.87 -19.25 -16.44
CA ILE A 526 2.24 -18.43 -15.40
C ILE A 526 0.79 -18.86 -15.08
N GLN A 527 0.12 -19.60 -15.96
CA GLN A 527 -1.24 -20.11 -15.72
C GLN A 527 -1.32 -21.09 -14.55
N SER A 528 -0.22 -21.76 -14.18
CA SER A 528 -0.19 -22.62 -12.98
C SER A 528 -0.12 -21.82 -11.69
N SER A 529 0.34 -20.56 -11.76
CA SER A 529 0.44 -19.68 -10.59
C SER A 529 -0.92 -19.25 -10.07
N THR A 530 -1.02 -19.10 -8.76
CA THR A 530 -2.25 -18.70 -8.07
C THR A 530 -2.61 -17.26 -8.39
N TRP A 531 -1.62 -16.37 -8.48
CA TRP A 531 -1.86 -14.97 -8.82
C TRP A 531 -2.50 -14.83 -10.21
N TYR A 532 -2.13 -15.68 -11.16
CA TYR A 532 -2.73 -15.67 -12.51
C TYR A 532 -4.19 -16.13 -12.45
N GLN A 533 -4.44 -17.24 -11.76
CA GLN A 533 -5.77 -17.84 -11.64
C GLN A 533 -6.77 -16.94 -10.89
N LEU A 534 -6.28 -16.16 -9.93
CA LEU A 534 -7.06 -15.19 -9.17
C LEU A 534 -7.06 -13.79 -9.80
N ARG A 535 -6.51 -13.61 -11.01
CA ARG A 535 -6.40 -12.30 -11.68
C ARG A 535 -5.78 -11.22 -10.79
N ALA A 536 -4.71 -11.60 -10.09
CA ALA A 536 -3.93 -10.74 -9.22
C ALA A 536 -2.55 -10.39 -9.81
N PRO A 537 -2.46 -9.82 -11.03
CA PRO A 537 -1.17 -9.46 -11.65
C PRO A 537 -0.44 -8.35 -10.87
N TYR A 538 -1.12 -7.67 -9.95
CA TYR A 538 -0.49 -6.72 -9.03
C TYR A 538 0.47 -7.39 -8.03
N ILE A 539 0.36 -8.70 -7.76
CA ILE A 539 1.25 -9.40 -6.82
C ILE A 539 2.68 -9.53 -7.37
N PRO A 540 2.92 -10.07 -8.57
CA PRO A 540 4.28 -10.07 -9.15
C PRO A 540 4.86 -8.67 -9.35
N LEU A 541 4.05 -7.67 -9.75
CA LEU A 541 4.51 -6.29 -9.87
C LEU A 541 4.97 -5.73 -8.52
N LEU A 542 4.15 -5.93 -7.48
CA LEU A 542 4.47 -5.48 -6.13
C LEU A 542 5.75 -6.17 -5.61
N ALA A 543 5.88 -7.47 -5.82
CA ALA A 543 7.07 -8.22 -5.40
C ALA A 543 8.33 -7.72 -6.11
N ALA A 544 8.28 -7.53 -7.43
CA ALA A 544 9.39 -7.03 -8.22
C ALA A 544 9.90 -5.67 -7.72
N LEU A 545 9.00 -4.73 -7.45
CA LEU A 545 9.37 -3.41 -6.97
C LEU A 545 9.82 -3.41 -5.51
N HIS A 546 9.15 -4.17 -4.65
CA HIS A 546 9.46 -4.23 -3.22
C HIS A 546 10.83 -4.87 -2.94
N TRP A 547 11.22 -5.85 -3.77
CA TRP A 547 12.48 -6.58 -3.63
C TRP A 547 13.54 -6.18 -4.65
N GLN A 548 13.26 -5.19 -5.51
CA GLN A 548 14.13 -4.78 -6.61
C GLN A 548 14.53 -5.97 -7.53
N SER A 549 13.57 -6.84 -7.81
CA SER A 549 13.74 -8.04 -8.64
C SER A 549 13.09 -7.89 -10.02
N GLN A 550 13.40 -8.81 -10.93
CA GLN A 550 12.79 -8.84 -12.26
C GLN A 550 11.31 -9.24 -12.22
N ILE A 551 10.54 -8.77 -13.20
CA ILE A 551 9.15 -9.18 -13.43
C ILE A 551 9.16 -10.48 -14.27
N PRO A 552 8.28 -11.46 -13.99
CA PRO A 552 8.18 -12.67 -14.81
C PRO A 552 8.00 -12.34 -16.30
N ARG A 553 8.90 -12.82 -17.15
CA ARG A 553 8.95 -12.58 -18.59
C ARG A 553 7.62 -12.82 -19.28
N GLU A 554 6.99 -13.97 -19.05
CA GLU A 554 5.72 -14.33 -19.71
C GLU A 554 4.61 -13.32 -19.35
N MET A 555 4.59 -12.85 -18.10
CA MET A 555 3.64 -11.83 -17.67
C MET A 555 3.92 -10.49 -18.35
N LEU A 556 5.18 -10.07 -18.33
CA LEU A 556 5.63 -8.82 -18.91
C LEU A 556 5.27 -8.71 -20.41
N VAL A 557 5.60 -9.73 -21.20
CA VAL A 557 5.31 -9.75 -22.64
C VAL A 557 3.80 -9.77 -22.90
N ARG A 558 3.04 -10.60 -22.18
CA ARG A 558 1.57 -10.68 -22.33
C ARG A 558 0.90 -9.35 -22.02
N GLN A 559 1.27 -8.70 -20.92
CA GLN A 559 0.69 -7.40 -20.55
C GLN A 559 1.02 -6.35 -21.60
N THR A 560 2.29 -6.26 -22.01
CA THR A 560 2.73 -5.28 -23.00
C THR A 560 1.97 -5.44 -24.31
N VAL A 561 1.88 -6.68 -24.86
CA VAL A 561 1.14 -6.96 -26.10
C VAL A 561 -0.35 -6.69 -25.95
N ALA A 562 -0.97 -7.12 -24.84
CA ALA A 562 -2.41 -6.98 -24.63
C ALA A 562 -2.87 -5.51 -24.57
N PHE A 563 -2.06 -4.61 -23.99
CA PHE A 563 -2.46 -3.23 -23.75
C PHE A 563 -1.87 -2.22 -24.77
N ALA A 564 -0.71 -2.52 -25.36
CA ALA A 564 -0.10 -1.66 -26.38
C ALA A 564 -0.82 -1.70 -27.74
N GLY A 565 -1.64 -2.72 -28.00
CA GLY A 565 -2.52 -2.77 -29.17
C GLY A 565 -1.88 -3.31 -30.45
N THR A 566 -0.71 -3.96 -30.38
CA THR A 566 -0.28 -4.88 -31.44
C THR A 566 -1.34 -5.98 -31.53
N THR A 567 -2.07 -6.08 -32.63
CA THR A 567 -3.23 -6.98 -32.73
C THR A 567 -2.80 -8.39 -32.36
N ALA A 568 -3.45 -8.99 -31.36
CA ALA A 568 -3.31 -10.40 -30.99
C ALA A 568 -3.53 -11.37 -32.18
N ALA A 569 -4.01 -10.86 -33.32
CA ALA A 569 -4.10 -11.58 -34.60
C ALA A 569 -2.73 -11.93 -35.23
N GLU A 570 -1.64 -11.22 -34.90
CA GLU A 570 -0.29 -11.50 -35.43
C GLU A 570 0.55 -12.40 -34.52
N ILE A 571 0.13 -12.62 -33.27
CA ILE A 571 0.85 -13.41 -32.27
C ILE A 571 -0.07 -14.55 -31.81
N SER A 572 0.20 -15.77 -32.27
CA SER A 572 -0.57 -16.95 -31.86
C SER A 572 -0.26 -17.31 -30.40
N TRP A 573 -1.11 -16.87 -29.48
CA TRP A 573 -1.06 -17.33 -28.09
C TRP A 573 -1.72 -18.71 -27.97
N PRO A 574 -1.13 -19.67 -27.22
CA PRO A 574 -1.89 -20.82 -26.75
C PRO A 574 -3.04 -20.29 -25.86
N ALA A 575 -4.28 -20.66 -26.20
CA ALA A 575 -5.51 -20.09 -25.67
C ALA A 575 -5.50 -19.90 -24.14
N ALA A 576 -5.49 -18.65 -23.68
CA ALA A 576 -5.97 -18.23 -22.36
C ALA A 576 -6.11 -16.70 -22.33
N ASN A 577 -7.24 -16.22 -21.81
CA ASN A 577 -7.55 -14.80 -21.59
C ASN A 577 -6.35 -14.04 -21.03
N ALA A 578 -6.04 -12.88 -21.61
CA ALA A 578 -5.11 -11.92 -21.02
C ALA A 578 -5.62 -11.55 -19.61
N CYS A 579 -4.74 -11.64 -18.62
CA CYS A 579 -5.05 -11.32 -17.22
C CYS A 579 -5.82 -10.02 -17.05
#